data_AF-A0A317ZHM4-F1
#
_entry.id   AF-A0A317ZHM4-F1
#
_cell.length_a   1.000
_cell.length_b   1.000
_cell.length_c   1.000
_cell.angle_alpha   90.00
_cell.angle_beta   90.00
_cell.angle_gamma   90.00
#
_symmetry.space_group_name_H-M   'P 1'
#
loop_
_entity.id
_entity.type
_entity.pdbx_description
1 polymer ?
#
loop_
_entity_poly.entity_id
_entity_poly.type
_entity_poly.pdbx_seq_one_letter_code
_entity_poly.pdbx_strand_id
1 'polypeptide(L)' 'MSDEENSAIERLLDPDTSTEKRKATLKWLAEYLEESYILNLPTSKEVMQALESFSKRTKADPALKARAKNLIKKYRR' A
#
# COMPACT_ATOMS: atom_id res chain seq x y z
N MET A 1 -6.86 -10.69 8.77
CA MET A 1 -6.90 -9.66 7.72
C MET A 1 -8.32 -9.17 7.60
N SER A 2 -8.57 -7.86 7.55
CA SER A 2 -9.93 -7.35 7.31
C SER A 2 -10.26 -7.39 5.81
N ASP A 3 -11.54 -7.41 5.47
CA ASP A 3 -12.01 -7.40 4.07
C ASP A 3 -11.57 -6.14 3.32
N GLU A 4 -11.44 -5.02 4.04
CA GLU A 4 -11.00 -3.73 3.50
C GLU A 4 -9.51 -3.73 3.13
N GLU A 5 -8.69 -4.38 3.97
CA GLU A 5 -7.26 -4.56 3.74
C GLU A 5 -7.00 -5.42 2.49
N ASN A 6 -7.69 -6.56 2.40
CA ASN A 6 -7.67 -7.43 1.22
C ASN A 6 -8.07 -6.67 -0.04
N SER A 7 -9.20 -5.95 0.02
CA SER A 7 -9.69 -5.16 -1.11
C SER A 7 -8.70 -4.08 -1.55
N ALA A 8 -7.97 -3.47 -0.61
CA ALA A 8 -6.95 -2.48 -0.92
C ALA A 8 -5.72 -3.12 -1.58
N ILE A 9 -5.28 -4.28 -1.10
CA ILE A 9 -4.19 -5.06 -1.71
C ILE A 9 -4.54 -5.46 -3.14
N GLU A 10 -5.74 -6.01 -3.35
CA GLU A 10 -6.22 -6.41 -4.67
C GLU A 10 -6.25 -5.23 -5.65
N ARG A 11 -6.82 -4.09 -5.25
CA ARG A 11 -6.85 -2.87 -6.09
C ARG A 11 -5.46 -2.33 -6.39
N LEU A 12 -4.52 -2.43 -5.45
CA LEU A 12 -3.15 -1.97 -5.67
C LEU A 12 -2.42 -2.86 -6.70
N LEU A 13 -2.66 -4.17 -6.62
CA LEU A 13 -2.01 -5.18 -7.45
C LEU A 13 -2.78 -5.53 -8.73
N ASP A 14 -4.01 -5.09 -8.89
CA ASP A 14 -4.75 -5.29 -10.13
C ASP A 14 -4.10 -4.49 -11.28
N PRO A 15 -3.71 -5.13 -12.40
CA PRO A 15 -3.15 -4.44 -13.56
C PRO A 15 -4.13 -3.47 -14.23
N ASP A 16 -5.44 -3.73 -14.15
CA ASP A 16 -6.49 -2.95 -14.83
C ASP A 16 -6.99 -1.77 -13.99
N THR A 17 -6.60 -1.70 -12.71
CA THR A 17 -6.93 -0.56 -11.86
C THR A 17 -6.31 0.74 -12.40
N SER A 18 -7.12 1.78 -12.51
CA SER A 18 -6.66 3.09 -12.98
C SER A 18 -5.67 3.75 -12.03
N THR A 19 -4.83 4.65 -12.55
CA THR A 19 -3.84 5.40 -11.76
C THR A 19 -4.49 6.19 -10.62
N GLU A 20 -5.66 6.79 -10.85
CA GLU A 20 -6.40 7.53 -9.82
C GLU A 20 -6.88 6.62 -8.69
N LYS A 21 -7.43 5.45 -9.02
CA LYS A 21 -7.82 4.44 -8.03
C LYS A 21 -6.62 3.95 -7.24
N ARG A 22 -5.48 3.67 -7.89
CA ARG A 22 -4.24 3.30 -7.18
C ARG A 22 -3.75 4.40 -6.25
N LYS A 23 -3.85 5.67 -6.66
CA LYS A 23 -3.50 6.82 -5.81
C LYS A 23 -4.40 6.90 -4.58
N ALA A 24 -5.71 6.70 -4.75
CA ALA A 24 -6.67 6.65 -3.65
C ALA A 24 -6.36 5.46 -2.71
N THR A 25 -6.10 4.28 -3.25
CA THR A 25 -5.68 3.09 -2.49
C THR A 25 -4.40 3.35 -1.69
N LEU A 26 -3.37 3.97 -2.30
CA LEU A 26 -2.13 4.33 -1.60
C LEU A 26 -2.31 5.43 -0.55
N LYS A 27 -3.36 6.26 -0.66
CA LYS A 27 -3.73 7.21 0.39
C LYS A 27 -4.36 6.46 1.56
N TRP A 28 -5.35 5.62 1.28
CA TRP A 28 -6.02 4.82 2.30
C TRP A 28 -5.06 3.90 3.06
N LEU A 29 -4.14 3.22 2.35
CA LEU A 29 -3.11 2.39 2.98
C LEU A 29 -2.17 3.21 3.89
N ALA A 30 -1.92 4.48 3.57
CA ALA A 30 -1.12 5.35 4.42
C ALA A 30 -1.85 5.70 5.72
N GLU A 31 -3.16 5.99 5.64
CA GLU A 31 -4.01 6.26 6.79
C GLU A 31 -4.11 5.02 7.69
N TYR A 32 -4.38 3.85 7.10
CA TYR A 32 -4.43 2.56 7.80
C TYR A 32 -3.11 2.21 8.52
N LEU A 33 -1.97 2.39 7.85
CA LEU A 33 -0.66 2.13 8.46
C LEU A 33 -0.31 3.15 9.55
N GLU A 34 -0.70 4.41 9.41
CA GLU A 34 -0.51 5.44 10.43
C GLU A 34 -1.35 5.15 11.68
N GLU A 35 -2.63 4.79 11.52
CA GLU A 35 -3.50 4.40 12.64
C GLU A 35 -2.91 3.20 13.38
N SER A 36 -2.48 2.17 12.65
CA SER A 36 -1.84 1.00 13.23
C SER A 36 -0.56 1.37 13.98
N TYR A 37 0.25 2.30 13.44
CA TYR A 37 1.47 2.79 14.06
C TYR A 37 1.21 3.56 15.36
N ILE A 38 0.20 4.45 15.36
CA ILE A 38 -0.23 5.24 16.53
C ILE A 38 -0.75 4.33 17.64
N LEU A 39 -1.56 3.32 17.26
CA LEU A 39 -2.13 2.34 18.19
C LEU A 39 -1.14 1.25 18.62
N ASN A 40 0.11 1.33 18.17
CA ASN A 40 1.17 0.35 18.43
C ASN A 40 0.76 -1.08 18.06
N LEU A 41 -0.07 -1.22 17.01
CA LEU A 41 -0.50 -2.49 16.46
C LEU A 41 0.59 -3.08 15.55
N PRO A 42 0.63 -4.42 15.41
CA PRO A 42 1.53 -5.05 14.47
C PRO A 42 1.24 -4.59 13.04
N THR A 43 2.29 -4.24 12.30
CA THR A 43 2.17 -3.89 10.89
C THR A 43 1.72 -5.12 10.08
N SER A 44 0.68 -4.96 9.26
CA SER A 44 0.26 -6.01 8.33
C SER A 44 1.39 -6.40 7.39
N LYS A 45 1.77 -7.69 7.40
CA LYS A 45 2.86 -8.20 6.55
C LYS A 45 2.42 -8.21 5.10
N GLU A 46 1.16 -8.48 4.84
CA GLU A 46 0.56 -8.62 3.53
C GLU A 46 0.43 -7.27 2.83
N VAL A 47 0.06 -6.21 3.57
CA VAL A 47 0.13 -4.83 3.08
C VAL A 47 1.55 -4.46 2.69
N MET A 48 2.54 -4.80 3.53
CA MET A 48 3.94 -4.47 3.26
C MET A 48 4.48 -5.21 2.03
N GLN A 49 4.13 -6.50 1.88
CA GLN A 49 4.47 -7.28 0.70
C GLN A 49 3.79 -6.75 -0.57
N ALA A 50 2.53 -6.31 -0.47
CA ALA A 50 1.81 -5.71 -1.59
C ALA A 50 2.45 -4.38 -2.03
N LEU A 51 2.81 -3.52 -1.08
CA LEU A 51 3.55 -2.28 -1.36
C LEU A 51 4.92 -2.58 -1.98
N GLU A 52 5.65 -3.58 -1.48
CA GLU A 52 6.96 -3.97 -2.04
C GLU A 52 6.80 -4.47 -3.48
N SER A 53 5.81 -5.34 -3.71
CA SER A 53 5.48 -5.88 -5.04
C SER A 53 5.11 -4.78 -6.02
N PHE A 54 4.23 -3.85 -5.59
CA PHE A 54 3.84 -2.69 -6.39
C PHE A 54 5.04 -1.80 -6.72
N SER A 55 5.92 -1.53 -5.75
CA SER A 55 7.10 -0.67 -5.93
C SER A 55 8.12 -1.22 -6.93
N LYS A 56 8.10 -2.53 -7.18
CA LYS A 56 8.96 -3.24 -8.13
C LYS A 56 8.35 -3.34 -9.53
N ARG A 57 7.06 -3.00 -9.72
CA ARG A 57 6.40 -3.09 -11.03
C ARG A 57 7.05 -2.15 -12.06
N THR A 58 7.36 -2.69 -13.23
CA THR A 58 8.01 -1.94 -14.31
C THR A 58 7.06 -0.92 -14.96
N LYS A 59 5.78 -1.29 -15.15
CA LYS A 59 4.77 -0.48 -15.84
C LYS A 59 3.96 0.48 -14.93
N ALA A 60 4.30 0.56 -13.64
CA ALA A 60 3.59 1.43 -12.70
C ALA A 60 4.18 2.86 -12.71
N ASP A 61 3.33 3.84 -12.43
CA ASP A 61 3.71 5.24 -12.34
C ASP A 61 4.88 5.45 -11.34
N PRO A 62 5.98 6.14 -11.73
CA PRO A 62 7.14 6.34 -10.87
C PRO A 62 6.85 7.04 -9.55
N ALA A 63 5.94 8.02 -9.53
CA ALA A 63 5.58 8.75 -8.32
C ALA A 63 4.79 7.86 -7.35
N LEU A 64 3.88 7.03 -7.88
CA LEU A 64 3.15 6.04 -7.07
C LEU A 64 4.09 4.97 -6.51
N LYS A 65 5.08 4.52 -7.29
CA LYS A 65 6.12 3.58 -6.80
C LYS A 65 6.94 4.19 -5.68
N ALA A 66 7.38 5.44 -5.84
CA ALA A 66 8.12 6.16 -4.80
C ALA A 66 7.28 6.30 -3.52
N ARG A 67 5.98 6.62 -3.66
CA ARG A 67 5.04 6.67 -2.53
C ARG A 67 4.96 5.33 -1.79
N ALA A 68 4.80 4.22 -2.51
CA ALA A 68 4.78 2.89 -1.90
C ALA A 68 6.09 2.58 -1.14
N LYS A 69 7.26 2.90 -1.72
CA LYS A 69 8.57 2.75 -1.04
C LYS A 69 8.65 3.57 0.23
N ASN A 70 8.15 4.80 0.22
CA ASN A 70 8.17 5.68 1.39
C ASN A 70 7.28 5.13 2.52
N LEU A 71 6.10 4.58 2.18
CA LEU A 71 5.24 3.92 3.16
C LEU A 71 5.94 2.73 3.81
N ILE A 72 6.57 1.86 3.00
CA ILE A 72 7.35 0.74 3.54
C ILE A 72 8.44 1.25 4.48
N LYS A 73 9.24 2.24 4.05
CA LYS A 73 10.34 2.77 4.88
C LYS A 73 9.84 3.39 6.20
N LYS A 74 8.68 4.06 6.18
CA LYS A 74 8.13 4.74 7.36
C LYS A 74 7.54 3.77 8.38
N TYR A 75 6.85 2.72 7.91
CA TYR A 75 6.05 1.85 8.78
C TYR A 75 6.61 0.43 8.93
N ARG A 76 7.76 0.11 8.32
CA ARG A 76 8.46 -1.17 8.54
C ARG A 76 9.11 -1.14 9.93
N ARG A 77 8.38 -1.68 10.90
CA ARG A 77 8.89 -2.02 12.23
C ARG A 77 9.37 -3.47 12.26
#